data_AF-A0A1Q7X615-F1
#
_entry.id   AF-A0A1Q7X615-F1
#
_cell.length_a   1.000
_cell.length_b   1.000
_cell.length_c   1.000
_cell.angle_alpha   90.00
_cell.angle_beta   90.00
_cell.angle_gamma   90.00
#
_symmetry.space_group_name_H-M   'P 1'
#
loop_
_entity.id
_entity.type
_entity.pdbx_description
1 polymer ?
#
loop_
_entity_poly.entity_id
_entity_poly.type
_entity_poly.pdbx_seq_one_letter_code
_entity_poly.pdbx_strand_id
1 'polypeptide(L)'
;MALFVPTGRAAAQQRSILVKEIGVEGNRRVQEAVILGRVQAKIGSPFNPSQLSEDLRSIFGLGFFDDVQLKVEDFEGGVRVIFVVVERPFVRDVDFVGNKKVTTSELQDKIDLKLGSVYNPVDVQKAKERLTEFYEQEGYFEVQISPEVEKFADGDVRVVFSINEGRQITIDRIVIQGNKGLTDREIKKALATREREYFILRGKLQRQKLDEDVERILALYNDHGYVQARVDGYDVAVDREKARVTLTFTVVEGPQYRVGEVTITGVTLFPESEVPADHRPLQHRRPGVRGHQPQDGPASGHGQGEHLPRDQRGS
;
A
#
# COMPACT_ATOMS: atom_id res chain seq x y z
N MET A 1 -77.38 -9.74 65.57
CA MET A 1 -77.09 -11.01 64.88
C MET A 1 -77.21 -10.73 63.38
N ALA A 2 -76.10 -10.36 62.74
CA ALA A 2 -75.29 -11.21 61.85
C ALA A 2 -76.04 -11.57 60.54
N LEU A 3 -75.85 -10.78 59.47
CA LEU A 3 -74.86 -10.96 58.40
C LEU A 3 -75.04 -12.28 57.64
N PHE A 4 -75.61 -12.19 56.44
CA PHE A 4 -75.56 -13.21 55.41
C PHE A 4 -75.59 -12.54 54.03
N VAL A 5 -75.34 -13.33 52.97
CA VAL A 5 -75.14 -13.05 51.53
C VAL A 5 -73.72 -12.57 51.13
N PRO A 6 -73.18 -13.07 50.00
CA PRO A 6 -72.20 -14.15 50.05
C PRO A 6 -70.91 -13.83 49.28
N THR A 7 -69.94 -14.67 49.57
CA THR A 7 -68.69 -14.92 48.86
C THR A 7 -68.90 -15.19 47.36
N GLY A 8 -67.96 -14.71 46.53
CA GLY A 8 -67.67 -15.36 45.26
C GLY A 8 -67.64 -14.44 44.04
N ARG A 9 -66.65 -13.53 43.96
CA ARG A 9 -66.11 -13.17 42.64
C ARG A 9 -65.27 -14.37 42.18
N ALA A 10 -65.86 -15.23 41.36
CA ALA A 10 -65.09 -16.19 40.58
C ALA A 10 -64.14 -15.38 39.68
N ALA A 11 -62.86 -15.36 40.03
CA ALA A 11 -61.82 -14.91 39.13
C ALA A 11 -61.86 -15.83 37.91
N ALA A 12 -62.26 -15.29 36.75
CA ALA A 12 -62.12 -15.99 35.49
C ALA A 12 -60.62 -16.30 35.32
N GLN A 13 -60.25 -17.57 35.49
CA GLN A 13 -58.92 -18.04 35.12
C GLN A 13 -58.76 -17.81 33.63
N GLN A 14 -58.04 -16.76 33.28
CA GLN A 14 -57.63 -16.48 31.92
C GLN A 14 -56.76 -17.66 31.48
N ARG A 15 -57.35 -18.59 30.71
CA ARG A 15 -56.63 -19.76 30.21
C ARG A 15 -55.45 -19.23 29.39
N SER A 16 -54.24 -19.45 29.90
CA SER A 16 -53.03 -19.08 29.17
C SER A 16 -53.02 -19.89 27.88
N ILE A 17 -53.01 -19.21 26.74
CA ILE A 17 -52.79 -19.84 25.44
C ILE A 17 -51.42 -20.51 25.51
N LEU A 18 -51.37 -21.81 25.24
CA LEU A 18 -50.13 -22.59 25.32
C LEU A 18 -49.52 -22.77 23.94
N VAL A 19 -48.20 -22.78 23.87
CA VAL A 19 -47.47 -23.19 22.66
C VAL A 19 -47.58 -24.70 22.52
N LYS A 20 -48.15 -25.17 21.41
CA LYS A 20 -48.37 -26.60 21.14
C LYS A 20 -47.34 -27.17 20.19
N GLU A 21 -46.79 -26.35 19.32
CA GLU A 21 -45.82 -26.75 18.31
C GLU A 21 -44.91 -25.57 17.99
N ILE A 22 -43.63 -25.86 17.75
CA ILE A 22 -42.63 -24.90 17.27
C ILE A 22 -41.97 -25.54 16.07
N GLY A 23 -41.94 -24.83 14.94
CA GLY A 23 -41.31 -25.30 13.72
C GLY A 23 -40.59 -24.19 12.96
N VAL A 24 -39.86 -24.59 11.92
CA VAL A 24 -39.18 -23.67 11.02
C VAL A 24 -39.57 -23.95 9.57
N GLU A 25 -39.79 -22.90 8.80
CA GLU A 25 -40.05 -22.99 7.36
C GLU A 25 -39.06 -22.11 6.58
N GLY A 26 -38.72 -22.53 5.36
CA GLY A 26 -37.87 -21.76 4.45
C GLY A 26 -36.36 -22.03 4.57
N ASN A 27 -35.93 -22.78 5.58
CA ASN A 27 -34.57 -23.29 5.67
C ASN A 27 -34.31 -24.38 4.61
N ARG A 28 -33.13 -24.37 4.03
CA ARG A 28 -32.69 -25.32 2.99
C ARG A 28 -31.34 -25.93 3.35
N ARG A 29 -30.35 -25.10 3.68
CA ARG A 29 -28.99 -25.55 4.04
C ARG A 29 -28.77 -25.55 5.54
N VAL A 30 -29.38 -24.61 6.25
CA VAL A 30 -29.32 -24.58 7.71
C VAL A 30 -30.28 -25.63 8.27
N GLN A 31 -29.74 -26.53 9.09
CA GLN A 31 -30.55 -27.56 9.73
C GLN A 31 -31.52 -26.93 10.73
N GLU A 32 -32.77 -27.39 10.75
CA GLU A 32 -33.81 -26.89 11.66
C GLU A 32 -33.38 -26.94 13.13
N ALA A 33 -32.67 -28.01 13.54
CA ALA A 33 -32.14 -28.14 14.90
C ALA A 33 -31.17 -27.02 15.31
N VAL A 34 -30.41 -26.46 14.36
CA VAL A 34 -29.50 -25.32 14.62
C VAL A 34 -30.30 -24.05 14.91
N ILE A 35 -31.41 -23.87 14.20
CA ILE A 35 -32.31 -22.72 14.33
C ILE A 35 -33.07 -22.82 15.66
N LEU A 36 -33.72 -23.95 15.90
CA LEU A 36 -34.46 -24.22 17.14
C LEU A 36 -33.55 -24.25 18.36
N GLY A 37 -32.26 -24.58 18.20
CA GLY A 37 -31.26 -24.49 19.27
C GLY A 37 -31.02 -23.07 19.81
N ARG A 38 -31.46 -22.02 19.10
CA ARG A 38 -31.45 -20.62 19.58
C ARG A 38 -32.77 -20.15 20.17
N VAL A 39 -33.82 -20.95 20.07
CA VAL A 39 -35.17 -20.62 20.56
C VAL A 39 -35.27 -21.01 22.04
N GLN A 40 -35.68 -20.07 22.88
CA GLN A 40 -35.90 -20.31 24.31
C GLN A 40 -37.34 -20.71 24.62
N ALA A 41 -38.31 -20.30 23.79
CA ALA A 41 -39.68 -20.79 23.89
C ALA A 41 -39.74 -22.32 23.79
N LYS A 42 -40.64 -22.94 24.57
CA LYS A 42 -40.76 -24.39 24.65
C LYS A 42 -42.19 -24.83 24.39
N ILE A 43 -42.33 -25.99 23.78
CA ILE A 43 -43.63 -26.65 23.67
C ILE A 43 -44.19 -26.88 25.09
N GLY A 44 -45.46 -26.52 25.29
CA GLY A 44 -46.17 -26.55 26.56
C GLY A 44 -46.08 -25.28 27.39
N SER A 45 -45.22 -24.30 27.04
CA SER A 45 -45.14 -23.04 27.78
C SER A 45 -46.30 -22.08 27.43
N PRO A 46 -46.64 -21.13 28.32
CA PRO A 46 -47.52 -20.02 27.96
C PRO A 46 -46.97 -19.24 26.75
N PHE A 47 -47.86 -18.83 25.86
CA PHE A 47 -47.52 -17.96 24.74
C PHE A 47 -47.05 -16.60 25.26
N ASN A 48 -45.82 -16.22 24.89
CA ASN A 48 -45.19 -14.98 25.33
C ASN A 48 -44.61 -14.22 24.12
N PRO A 49 -45.28 -13.15 23.64
CA PRO A 49 -44.82 -12.37 22.51
C PRO A 49 -43.42 -11.75 22.68
N SER A 50 -43.07 -11.34 23.91
CA SER A 50 -41.75 -10.76 24.20
C SER A 50 -40.64 -11.81 24.03
N GLN A 51 -40.87 -13.02 24.54
CA GLN A 51 -39.93 -14.13 24.36
C GLN A 51 -39.77 -14.49 22.89
N LEU A 52 -40.87 -14.58 22.13
CA LEU A 52 -40.80 -14.92 20.71
C LEU A 52 -40.08 -13.85 19.89
N SER A 53 -40.18 -12.58 20.30
CA SER A 53 -39.42 -11.49 19.69
C SER A 53 -37.91 -11.60 19.97
N GLU A 54 -37.53 -12.05 21.18
CA GLU A 54 -36.13 -12.34 21.53
C GLU A 54 -35.60 -13.57 20.78
N ASP A 55 -36.42 -14.61 20.63
CA ASP A 55 -36.09 -15.81 19.86
C ASP A 55 -35.87 -15.46 18.38
N LEU A 56 -36.75 -14.63 17.79
CA LEU A 56 -36.60 -14.12 16.43
C LEU A 56 -35.27 -13.37 16.26
N ARG A 57 -34.93 -12.46 17.19
CA ARG A 57 -33.63 -11.75 17.16
C ARG A 57 -32.44 -12.70 17.31
N SER A 58 -32.59 -13.75 18.12
CA SER A 58 -31.55 -14.75 18.35
C SER A 58 -31.31 -15.63 17.11
N ILE A 59 -32.37 -15.97 16.39
CA ILE A 59 -32.30 -16.65 15.08
C ILE A 59 -31.66 -15.72 14.04
N PHE A 60 -32.11 -14.47 13.93
CA PHE A 60 -31.52 -13.50 13.01
C PHE A 60 -30.02 -13.29 13.30
N GLY A 61 -29.65 -13.25 14.58
CA GLY A 61 -28.26 -13.16 15.04
C GLY A 61 -27.37 -14.36 14.71
N LEU A 62 -27.92 -15.46 14.16
CA LEU A 62 -27.11 -16.52 13.56
C LEU A 62 -26.39 -16.07 12.28
N GLY A 63 -26.89 -15.02 11.61
CA GLY A 63 -26.27 -14.42 10.43
C GLY A 63 -26.48 -15.19 9.11
N PHE A 64 -27.23 -16.30 9.13
CA PHE A 64 -27.55 -17.12 7.97
C PHE A 64 -28.81 -16.69 7.22
N PHE A 65 -29.59 -15.74 7.74
CA PHE A 65 -30.89 -15.37 7.19
C PHE A 65 -30.94 -13.88 6.82
N ASP A 66 -31.48 -13.57 5.64
CA ASP A 66 -31.76 -12.19 5.20
C ASP A 66 -33.06 -11.69 5.85
N ASP A 67 -34.00 -12.59 6.15
CA ASP A 67 -35.26 -12.30 6.83
C ASP A 67 -35.68 -13.45 7.75
N VAL A 68 -36.29 -13.09 8.88
CA VAL A 68 -36.85 -14.02 9.87
C VAL A 68 -38.18 -13.45 10.33
N GLN A 69 -39.26 -14.16 10.02
CA GLN A 69 -40.61 -13.78 10.37
C GLN A 69 -41.23 -14.80 11.34
N LEU A 70 -42.17 -14.32 12.14
CA LEU A 70 -42.94 -15.15 13.05
C LEU A 70 -44.36 -15.32 12.49
N LYS A 71 -44.75 -16.58 12.25
CA LYS A 71 -46.13 -16.94 11.92
C LYS A 71 -46.73 -17.69 13.10
N VAL A 72 -47.86 -17.20 13.60
CA VAL A 72 -48.57 -17.82 14.73
C VAL A 72 -49.96 -18.23 14.25
N GLU A 73 -50.29 -19.50 14.41
CA GLU A 73 -51.56 -20.08 13.98
C GLU A 73 -52.24 -20.78 15.15
N ASP A 74 -53.58 -20.77 15.17
CA ASP A 74 -54.34 -21.55 16.15
C ASP A 74 -54.13 -23.05 15.90
N PHE A 75 -53.76 -23.79 16.94
CA PHE A 75 -53.48 -25.22 16.84
C PHE A 75 -53.81 -25.96 18.14
N GLU A 76 -54.67 -26.98 18.06
CA GLU A 76 -55.03 -27.86 19.19
C GLU A 76 -55.40 -27.14 20.51
N GLY A 77 -56.17 -26.06 20.42
CA GLY A 77 -56.59 -25.26 21.59
C GLY A 77 -55.46 -24.44 22.22
N GLY A 78 -54.32 -24.33 21.54
CA GLY A 78 -53.24 -23.39 21.81
C GLY A 78 -52.76 -22.78 20.49
N VAL A 79 -51.46 -22.53 20.37
CA VAL A 79 -50.85 -21.96 19.16
C VAL A 79 -49.71 -22.81 18.64
N ARG A 80 -49.59 -22.85 17.31
CA ARG A 80 -48.40 -23.29 16.59
C ARG A 80 -47.59 -22.05 16.24
N VAL A 81 -46.30 -22.08 16.54
CA VAL A 81 -45.36 -21.01 16.24
C VAL A 81 -44.40 -21.49 15.15
N ILE A 82 -44.38 -20.81 14.02
CA ILE A 82 -43.50 -21.13 12.89
C ILE A 82 -42.56 -19.94 12.67
N PHE A 83 -41.26 -20.20 12.70
CA PHE A 83 -40.26 -19.24 12.26
C PHE A 83 -40.04 -19.41 10.76
N VAL A 84 -40.49 -18.44 9.98
CA VAL A 84 -40.30 -18.43 8.52
C VAL A 84 -39.01 -17.70 8.22
N VAL A 85 -38.03 -18.38 7.62
CA VAL A 85 -36.70 -17.83 7.35
C VAL A 85 -36.41 -17.75 5.86
N VAL A 86 -35.68 -16.72 5.46
CA VAL A 86 -35.10 -16.60 4.12
C VAL A 86 -33.59 -16.70 4.26
N GLU A 87 -33.01 -17.82 3.85
CA GLU A 87 -31.56 -18.02 3.88
C GLU A 87 -30.83 -17.02 3.00
N ARG A 88 -29.71 -16.52 3.50
CA ARG A 88 -28.78 -15.67 2.75
C ARG A 88 -28.09 -16.53 1.69
N PRO A 89 -27.83 -15.98 0.50
CA PRO A 89 -27.09 -16.71 -0.51
C PRO A 89 -25.64 -16.93 -0.09
N PHE A 90 -24.98 -17.94 -0.65
CA PHE A 90 -23.56 -18.16 -0.42
C PHE A 90 -22.74 -17.69 -1.61
N VAL A 91 -21.52 -17.25 -1.35
CA VAL A 91 -20.57 -16.85 -2.38
C VAL A 91 -19.98 -18.12 -2.99
N ARG A 92 -20.36 -18.44 -4.22
CA ARG A 92 -19.87 -19.64 -4.92
C ARG A 92 -18.58 -19.38 -5.67
N ASP A 93 -18.51 -18.23 -6.35
CA ASP A 93 -17.40 -17.81 -7.19
C ASP A 93 -17.05 -16.34 -6.88
N VAL A 94 -15.77 -16.01 -6.94
CA VAL A 94 -15.27 -14.63 -6.91
C VAL A 94 -14.35 -14.45 -8.12
N ASP A 95 -14.77 -13.58 -9.04
CA ASP A 95 -14.08 -13.36 -10.30
C ASP A 95 -13.56 -11.92 -10.39
N PHE A 96 -12.47 -11.75 -11.13
CA PHE A 96 -11.85 -10.46 -11.39
C PHE A 96 -11.70 -10.29 -12.90
N VAL A 97 -12.19 -9.18 -13.42
CA VAL A 97 -12.19 -8.91 -14.87
C VAL A 97 -11.54 -7.55 -15.11
N GLY A 98 -10.65 -7.49 -16.08
CA GLY A 98 -9.98 -6.24 -16.48
C GLY A 98 -8.66 -5.95 -15.75
N ASN A 99 -8.26 -6.79 -14.79
CA ASN A 99 -6.91 -6.79 -14.22
C ASN A 99 -5.91 -7.33 -15.26
N LYS A 100 -5.03 -6.46 -15.78
CA LYS A 100 -4.04 -6.80 -16.81
C LYS A 100 -2.62 -6.77 -16.25
N LYS A 101 -2.37 -5.93 -15.26
CA LYS A 101 -1.04 -5.71 -14.67
C LYS A 101 -0.88 -6.42 -13.33
N VAL A 102 -1.97 -6.64 -12.61
CA VAL A 102 -2.00 -7.43 -11.37
C VAL A 102 -2.63 -8.79 -11.64
N THR A 103 -2.06 -9.84 -11.07
CA THR A 103 -2.58 -11.19 -11.24
C THR A 103 -3.84 -11.42 -10.38
N THR A 104 -4.73 -12.28 -10.85
CA THR A 104 -5.96 -12.64 -10.11
C THR A 104 -5.65 -13.24 -8.73
N SER A 105 -4.57 -14.01 -8.62
CA SER A 105 -4.13 -14.59 -7.33
C SER A 105 -3.77 -13.51 -6.32
N GLU A 106 -3.01 -12.48 -6.74
CA GLU A 106 -2.64 -11.39 -5.84
C GLU A 106 -3.87 -10.62 -5.35
N LEU A 107 -4.86 -10.38 -6.23
CA LEU A 107 -6.11 -9.73 -5.86
C LEU A 107 -6.95 -10.57 -4.89
N GLN A 108 -7.05 -11.87 -5.14
CA GLN A 108 -7.74 -12.82 -4.27
C GLN A 108 -7.13 -12.85 -2.86
N ASP A 109 -5.80 -12.76 -2.76
CA ASP A 109 -5.08 -12.71 -1.48
C ASP A 109 -5.29 -11.39 -0.71
N LYS A 110 -5.80 -10.32 -1.35
CA LYS A 110 -6.08 -9.03 -0.68
C LYS A 110 -7.47 -8.92 -0.09
N ILE A 111 -8.39 -9.81 -0.43
CA ILE A 111 -9.78 -9.73 0.00
C ILE A 111 -10.13 -10.84 0.98
N ASP A 112 -10.99 -10.52 1.95
CA ASP A 112 -11.49 -11.49 2.94
C ASP A 112 -12.76 -12.23 2.47
N LEU A 113 -12.99 -12.26 1.15
CA LEU A 113 -14.18 -12.87 0.55
C LEU A 113 -13.85 -14.32 0.18
N LYS A 114 -14.44 -15.25 0.92
CA LYS A 114 -14.13 -16.69 0.81
C LYS A 114 -15.22 -17.41 0.05
N LEU A 115 -14.82 -18.34 -0.79
CA LEU A 115 -15.76 -19.28 -1.42
C LEU A 115 -16.47 -20.09 -0.34
N GLY A 116 -17.77 -20.28 -0.50
CA GLY A 116 -18.65 -20.96 0.45
C GLY A 116 -19.03 -20.12 1.68
N SER A 117 -18.60 -18.85 1.81
CA SER A 117 -19.09 -17.99 2.88
C SER A 117 -20.49 -17.45 2.56
N VAL A 118 -21.23 -17.07 3.60
CA VAL A 118 -22.48 -16.34 3.43
C VAL A 118 -22.20 -15.01 2.74
N TYR A 119 -22.97 -14.70 1.70
CA TYR A 119 -22.89 -13.43 1.00
C TYR A 119 -23.34 -12.29 1.90
N ASN A 120 -22.53 -11.24 1.92
CA ASN A 120 -22.83 -10.02 2.63
C ASN A 120 -22.39 -8.82 1.78
N PRO A 121 -23.32 -7.92 1.40
CA PRO A 121 -22.98 -6.73 0.61
C PRO A 121 -21.90 -5.86 1.27
N VAL A 122 -21.86 -5.83 2.60
CA VAL A 122 -20.86 -5.06 3.37
C VAL A 122 -19.46 -5.62 3.15
N ASP A 123 -19.32 -6.95 3.06
CA ASP A 123 -18.01 -7.59 2.89
C ASP A 123 -17.52 -7.43 1.45
N VAL A 124 -18.42 -7.40 0.46
CA VAL A 124 -18.11 -7.04 -0.94
C VAL A 124 -17.59 -5.61 -1.05
N GLN A 125 -18.22 -4.67 -0.35
CA GLN A 125 -17.79 -3.28 -0.36
C GLN A 125 -16.41 -3.10 0.31
N LYS A 126 -16.16 -3.78 1.44
CA LYS A 126 -14.83 -3.80 2.07
C LYS A 126 -13.76 -4.43 1.17
N ALA A 127 -14.10 -5.50 0.44
CA ALA A 127 -13.20 -6.11 -0.52
C ALA A 127 -12.86 -5.13 -1.65
N LYS A 128 -13.84 -4.42 -2.21
CA LYS A 128 -13.60 -3.35 -3.19
C LYS A 128 -12.62 -2.30 -2.64
N GLU A 129 -12.85 -1.80 -1.42
CA GLU A 129 -11.99 -0.78 -0.80
C GLU A 129 -10.55 -1.26 -0.65
N ARG A 130 -10.35 -2.50 -0.18
CA ARG A 130 -9.00 -3.10 -0.07
C ARG A 130 -8.30 -3.26 -1.41
N LEU A 131 -9.05 -3.66 -2.44
CA LEU A 131 -8.50 -3.76 -3.80
C LEU A 131 -8.09 -2.36 -4.30
N THR A 132 -8.94 -1.35 -4.12
CA THR A 132 -8.63 0.04 -4.49
C THR A 132 -7.36 0.52 -3.78
N GLU A 133 -7.28 0.35 -2.45
CA GLU A 133 -6.10 0.73 -1.67
C GLU A 133 -4.84 -0.01 -2.15
N PHE A 134 -4.96 -1.30 -2.48
CA PHE A 134 -3.85 -2.07 -3.02
C PHE A 134 -3.37 -1.51 -4.37
N TYR A 135 -4.27 -1.25 -5.31
CA TYR A 135 -3.92 -0.64 -6.60
C TYR A 135 -3.28 0.74 -6.44
N GLU A 136 -3.79 1.58 -5.53
CA GLU A 136 -3.19 2.88 -5.23
C GLU A 136 -1.75 2.73 -4.70
N GLN A 137 -1.48 1.73 -3.86
CA GLN A 137 -0.13 1.45 -3.36
C GLN A 137 0.83 0.97 -4.45
N GLU A 138 0.29 0.26 -5.44
CA GLU A 138 1.00 -0.15 -6.67
C GLU A 138 1.14 0.99 -7.70
N GLY A 139 0.59 2.17 -7.40
CA GLY A 139 0.74 3.37 -8.19
C GLY A 139 -0.41 3.65 -9.18
N TYR A 140 -1.53 2.95 -9.07
CA TYR A 140 -2.72 3.12 -9.91
C TYR A 140 -3.77 4.00 -9.21
N PHE A 141 -3.64 5.32 -9.32
CA PHE A 141 -4.57 6.27 -8.68
C PHE A 141 -5.89 6.46 -9.41
N GLU A 142 -5.94 6.10 -10.69
CA GLU A 142 -7.13 6.21 -11.53
C GLU A 142 -7.95 4.93 -11.54
N VAL A 143 -7.62 3.99 -10.66
CA VAL A 143 -8.28 2.68 -10.60
C VAL A 143 -9.77 2.86 -10.32
N GLN A 144 -10.61 2.15 -11.07
CA GLN A 144 -12.05 2.08 -10.87
C GLN A 144 -12.44 0.62 -10.72
N ILE A 145 -13.09 0.29 -9.61
CA ILE A 145 -13.54 -1.08 -9.31
C ILE A 145 -15.04 -1.05 -9.06
N SER A 146 -15.75 -1.85 -9.86
CA SER A 146 -17.20 -2.02 -9.81
C SER A 146 -17.53 -3.47 -9.47
N PRO A 147 -18.06 -3.75 -8.26
CA PRO A 147 -18.55 -5.07 -7.92
C PRO A 147 -19.93 -5.31 -8.53
N GLU A 148 -20.09 -6.46 -9.18
CA GLU A 148 -21.34 -6.95 -9.75
C GLU A 148 -21.67 -8.29 -9.10
N VAL A 149 -22.95 -8.54 -8.84
CA VAL A 149 -23.42 -9.75 -8.16
C VAL A 149 -24.40 -10.48 -9.07
N GLU A 150 -23.99 -11.65 -9.52
CA GLU A 150 -24.79 -12.53 -10.36
C GLU A 150 -25.40 -13.63 -9.50
N LYS A 151 -26.72 -13.83 -9.61
CA LYS A 151 -27.42 -14.90 -8.89
C LYS A 151 -27.53 -16.14 -9.76
N PHE A 152 -27.22 -17.30 -9.18
CA PHE A 152 -27.49 -18.60 -9.75
C PHE A 152 -28.94 -19.02 -9.51
N ALA A 153 -29.38 -20.04 -10.26
CA ALA A 153 -30.74 -20.57 -10.17
C ALA A 153 -31.10 -21.15 -8.79
N ASP A 154 -30.10 -21.64 -8.05
CA ASP A 154 -30.24 -22.17 -6.70
C ASP A 154 -30.21 -21.09 -5.61
N GLY A 155 -29.97 -19.83 -5.98
CA GLY A 155 -29.94 -18.67 -5.10
C GLY A 155 -28.54 -18.19 -4.74
N ASP A 156 -27.49 -19.00 -4.92
CA ASP A 156 -26.11 -18.59 -4.64
C ASP A 156 -25.65 -17.46 -5.54
N VAL A 157 -24.57 -16.81 -5.15
CA VAL A 157 -24.04 -15.66 -5.87
C VAL A 157 -22.62 -15.88 -6.36
N ARG A 158 -22.35 -15.32 -7.52
CA ARG A 158 -21.01 -14.99 -7.99
C ARG A 158 -20.79 -13.50 -7.81
N VAL A 159 -19.64 -13.14 -7.25
CA VAL A 159 -19.22 -11.74 -7.13
C VAL A 159 -18.14 -11.48 -8.18
N VAL A 160 -18.41 -10.55 -9.10
CA VAL A 160 -17.47 -10.16 -10.16
C VAL A 160 -16.95 -8.77 -9.85
N PHE A 161 -15.64 -8.61 -9.70
CA PHE A 161 -14.99 -7.31 -9.61
C PHE A 161 -14.52 -6.88 -11.00
N SER A 162 -15.29 -5.99 -11.63
CA SER A 162 -14.91 -5.31 -12.87
C SER A 162 -13.91 -4.19 -12.56
N ILE A 163 -12.68 -4.33 -13.04
CA ILE A 163 -11.54 -3.46 -12.75
C ILE A 163 -11.10 -2.72 -14.00
N ASN A 164 -11.07 -1.40 -13.93
CA ASN A 164 -10.31 -0.56 -14.83
C ASN A 164 -9.09 -0.02 -14.06
N GLU A 165 -7.91 -0.55 -14.35
CA GLU A 165 -6.67 -0.21 -13.63
C GLU A 165 -6.27 1.27 -13.81
N GLY A 166 -6.66 1.88 -14.94
CA GLY A 166 -6.22 3.23 -15.29
C GLY A 166 -4.71 3.30 -15.55
N ARG A 167 -4.13 4.50 -15.41
CA ARG A 167 -2.69 4.70 -15.62
C ARG A 167 -1.89 4.37 -14.36
N GLN A 168 -0.80 3.62 -14.53
CA GLN A 168 0.20 3.46 -13.49
C GLN A 168 1.12 4.69 -13.45
N ILE A 169 1.42 5.16 -12.25
CA ILE A 169 2.32 6.28 -12.04
C ILE A 169 3.74 5.97 -12.56
N THR A 170 4.33 6.98 -13.20
CA THR A 170 5.68 6.91 -13.75
C THR A 170 6.54 8.04 -13.22
N ILE A 171 7.85 7.86 -13.26
CA ILE A 171 8.82 8.89 -12.89
C ILE A 171 8.87 9.92 -14.03
N ASP A 172 8.43 11.16 -13.79
CA ASP A 172 8.52 12.26 -14.77
C ASP A 172 9.97 12.71 -14.94
N ARG A 173 10.60 13.03 -13.81
CA ARG A 173 11.95 13.58 -13.75
C ARG A 173 12.64 13.18 -12.46
N ILE A 174 13.95 13.09 -12.55
CA ILE A 174 14.84 13.00 -11.40
C ILE A 174 15.54 14.36 -11.27
N VAL A 175 15.56 14.94 -10.08
CA VAL A 175 16.19 16.22 -9.78
C VAL A 175 17.34 15.95 -8.83
N ILE A 176 18.52 16.48 -9.15
CA ILE A 176 19.65 16.46 -8.23
C ILE A 176 19.82 17.88 -7.69
N GLN A 177 19.97 18.00 -6.38
CA GLN A 177 20.16 19.27 -5.70
C GLN A 177 21.48 19.28 -4.94
N GLY A 178 22.13 20.44 -4.90
CA GLY A 178 23.39 20.64 -4.18
C GLY A 178 24.64 20.22 -4.96
N ASN A 179 24.47 19.63 -6.14
CA ASN A 179 25.59 19.36 -7.04
C ASN A 179 26.10 20.64 -7.70
N LYS A 180 27.41 20.83 -7.69
CA LYS A 180 28.13 21.98 -8.28
C LYS A 180 29.34 21.50 -9.08
N GLY A 181 30.00 20.44 -8.63
CA GLY A 181 31.14 19.84 -9.30
C GLY A 181 30.74 18.86 -10.41
N LEU A 182 29.78 17.97 -10.12
CA LEU A 182 29.26 17.02 -11.10
C LEU A 182 27.94 17.51 -11.71
N THR A 183 27.74 17.24 -13.00
CA THR A 183 26.50 17.60 -13.69
C THR A 183 25.38 16.63 -13.36
N ASP A 184 24.12 17.10 -13.40
CA ASP A 184 22.94 16.26 -13.24
C ASP A 184 22.97 15.03 -14.15
N ARG A 185 23.49 15.20 -15.37
CA ARG A 185 23.56 14.14 -16.37
C ARG A 185 24.53 13.02 -15.97
N GLU A 186 25.65 13.36 -15.34
CA GLU A 186 26.63 12.37 -14.86
C GLU A 186 26.05 11.57 -13.70
N ILE A 187 25.42 12.25 -12.75
CA ILE A 187 24.79 11.64 -11.58
C ILE A 187 23.63 10.73 -12.01
N LYS A 188 22.72 11.24 -12.87
CA LYS A 188 21.59 10.46 -13.40
C LYS A 188 22.02 9.21 -14.18
N LYS A 189 23.19 9.22 -14.82
CA LYS A 189 23.72 8.03 -15.54
C LYS A 189 24.17 6.92 -14.60
N ALA A 190 24.58 7.25 -13.38
CA ALA A 190 25.00 6.27 -12.38
C ALA A 190 23.80 5.56 -11.71
N LEU A 191 22.61 6.16 -11.75
CA LEU A 191 21.41 5.62 -11.12
C LEU A 191 20.91 4.33 -11.79
N ALA A 192 20.40 3.42 -10.97
CA ALA A 192 19.55 2.30 -11.35
C ALA A 192 18.17 2.79 -11.80
N THR A 193 17.61 3.79 -11.11
CA THR A 193 16.29 4.34 -11.40
C THR A 193 16.33 5.28 -12.61
N ARG A 194 15.33 5.16 -13.49
CA ARG A 194 15.26 5.95 -14.73
C ARG A 194 13.97 6.76 -14.83
N GLU A 195 14.07 7.91 -15.48
CA GLU A 195 12.89 8.67 -15.91
C GLU A 195 12.04 7.82 -16.87
N ARG A 196 10.71 7.98 -16.77
CA ARG A 196 9.66 7.21 -17.44
C ARG A 196 9.49 5.76 -16.98
N GLU A 197 10.26 5.31 -15.98
CA GLU A 197 10.02 4.02 -15.32
C GLU A 197 8.73 4.08 -14.47
N TYR A 198 8.03 2.95 -14.35
CA TYR A 198 6.91 2.84 -13.41
C TYR A 198 7.40 2.93 -11.96
N PHE A 199 6.57 3.51 -11.09
CA PHE A 199 6.96 3.73 -9.70
C PHE A 199 5.94 3.13 -8.72
N ILE A 200 6.41 2.26 -7.82
CA ILE A 200 5.57 1.65 -6.79
C ILE A 200 5.75 2.43 -5.48
N LEU A 201 4.73 3.13 -5.03
CA LEU A 201 4.81 4.10 -3.93
C LEU A 201 5.18 3.46 -2.59
N ARG A 202 4.63 2.27 -2.30
CA ARG A 202 4.86 1.55 -1.04
C ARG A 202 5.64 0.24 -1.22
N GLY A 203 6.25 0.04 -2.39
CA GLY A 203 7.00 -1.17 -2.70
C GLY A 203 8.33 -1.24 -1.96
N LYS A 204 8.59 -2.34 -1.25
CA LYS A 204 9.89 -2.58 -0.60
C LYS A 204 11.03 -2.56 -1.62
N LEU A 205 10.80 -3.17 -2.80
CA LEU A 205 11.77 -3.20 -3.88
C LEU A 205 12.08 -1.78 -4.42
N GLN A 206 11.06 -0.93 -4.54
CA GLN A 206 11.25 0.45 -4.99
C GLN A 206 12.12 1.23 -4.01
N ARG A 207 11.90 1.08 -2.70
CA ARG A 207 12.73 1.72 -1.67
C ARG A 207 14.15 1.23 -1.70
N GLN A 208 14.36 -0.09 -1.75
CA GLN A 208 15.70 -0.69 -1.89
C GLN A 208 16.45 -0.15 -3.10
N LYS A 209 15.75 0.00 -4.23
CA LYS A 209 16.33 0.57 -5.45
C LYS A 209 16.74 2.04 -5.29
N LEU A 210 15.94 2.86 -4.58
CA LEU A 210 16.29 4.25 -4.28
C LEU A 210 17.45 4.35 -3.28
N ASP A 211 17.53 3.44 -2.31
CA ASP A 211 18.65 3.37 -1.37
C ASP A 211 19.94 2.96 -2.09
N GLU A 212 19.85 2.02 -3.04
CA GLU A 212 20.97 1.65 -3.92
C GLU A 212 21.42 2.83 -4.79
N ASP A 213 20.47 3.64 -5.29
CA ASP A 213 20.79 4.87 -6.03
C ASP A 213 21.58 5.86 -5.18
N VAL A 214 21.26 5.99 -3.89
CA VAL A 214 22.05 6.82 -2.95
C VAL A 214 23.49 6.34 -2.88
N GLU A 215 23.71 5.02 -2.73
CA GLU A 215 25.06 4.45 -2.67
C GLU A 215 25.83 4.66 -3.99
N ARG A 216 25.16 4.52 -5.13
CA ARG A 216 25.75 4.76 -6.47
C ARG A 216 26.16 6.23 -6.66
N ILE A 217 25.35 7.18 -6.15
CA ILE A 217 25.71 8.60 -6.15
C ILE A 217 26.98 8.80 -5.32
N LEU A 218 27.03 8.26 -4.09
CA LEU A 218 28.21 8.38 -3.22
C LEU A 218 29.47 7.78 -3.85
N ALA A 219 29.35 6.59 -4.46
CA ALA A 219 30.45 5.95 -5.17
C ALA A 219 30.97 6.84 -6.32
N LEU A 220 30.07 7.37 -7.14
CA LEU A 220 30.43 8.29 -8.23
C LEU A 220 31.20 9.52 -7.71
N TYR A 221 30.75 10.12 -6.62
CA TYR A 221 31.42 11.28 -6.02
C TYR A 221 32.82 10.92 -5.46
N ASN A 222 32.94 9.77 -4.78
CA ASN A 222 34.23 9.27 -4.29
C ASN A 222 35.22 9.02 -5.42
N ASP A 223 34.78 8.43 -6.53
CA ASP A 223 35.61 8.18 -7.73
C ASP A 223 36.13 9.49 -8.35
N HIS A 224 35.43 10.61 -8.14
CA HIS A 224 35.83 11.94 -8.59
C HIS A 224 36.58 12.75 -7.51
N GLY A 225 36.96 12.13 -6.40
CA GLY A 225 37.78 12.73 -5.34
C GLY A 225 37.01 13.49 -4.26
N TYR A 226 35.69 13.39 -4.22
CA TYR A 226 34.85 14.03 -3.20
C TYR A 226 34.64 13.09 -2.00
N VAL A 227 35.71 12.86 -1.21
CA VAL A 227 35.71 11.88 -0.11
C VAL A 227 34.81 12.24 1.08
N GLN A 228 34.36 13.50 1.15
CA GLN A 228 33.41 13.99 2.16
C GLN A 228 31.99 14.13 1.61
N ALA A 229 31.73 13.65 0.38
CA ALA A 229 30.41 13.71 -0.20
C ALA A 229 29.43 12.89 0.63
N ARG A 230 28.24 13.43 0.84
CA ARG A 230 27.11 12.74 1.46
C ARG A 230 25.82 13.04 0.70
N VAL A 231 24.86 12.14 0.81
CA VAL A 231 23.50 12.34 0.31
C VAL A 231 22.60 12.47 1.53
N ASP A 232 21.95 13.62 1.68
CA ASP A 232 21.14 13.94 2.86
C ASP A 232 19.80 13.20 2.83
N GLY A 233 19.37 12.74 1.66
CA GLY A 233 18.21 11.91 1.45
C GLY A 233 17.60 12.09 0.06
N TYR A 234 16.43 11.49 -0.13
CA TYR A 234 15.59 11.69 -1.30
C TYR A 234 14.15 12.07 -0.91
N ASP A 235 13.51 12.88 -1.74
CA ASP A 235 12.10 13.24 -1.64
C ASP A 235 11.32 12.71 -2.86
N VAL A 236 10.08 12.29 -2.61
CA VAL A 236 9.18 11.69 -3.61
C VAL A 236 7.91 12.53 -3.71
N ALA A 237 7.87 13.44 -4.68
CA ALA A 237 6.71 14.29 -4.92
C ALA A 237 5.75 13.62 -5.93
N VAL A 238 4.49 13.42 -5.53
CA VAL A 238 3.48 12.69 -6.30
C VAL A 238 2.44 13.67 -6.89
N ASP A 239 2.36 13.74 -8.21
CA ASP A 239 1.27 14.40 -8.95
C ASP A 239 0.23 13.33 -9.36
N ARG A 240 -0.85 13.25 -8.58
CA ARG A 240 -1.92 12.25 -8.78
C ARG A 240 -2.73 12.50 -10.05
N GLU A 241 -2.92 13.77 -10.43
CA GLU A 241 -3.71 14.13 -11.62
C GLU A 241 -3.00 13.72 -12.91
N LYS A 242 -1.68 13.85 -12.94
CA LYS A 242 -0.87 13.45 -14.11
C LYS A 242 -0.34 12.03 -14.03
N ALA A 243 -0.59 11.32 -12.94
CA ALA A 243 0.04 10.03 -12.62
C ALA A 243 1.57 10.10 -12.83
N ARG A 244 2.21 11.08 -12.16
CA ARG A 244 3.66 11.32 -12.27
C ARG A 244 4.33 11.50 -10.91
N VAL A 245 5.54 10.95 -10.76
CA VAL A 245 6.43 11.21 -9.61
C VAL A 245 7.61 12.07 -10.04
N THR A 246 8.01 13.04 -9.20
CA THR A 246 9.31 13.68 -9.25
C THR A 246 10.16 13.19 -8.09
N LEU A 247 11.34 12.63 -8.40
CA LEU A 247 12.32 12.21 -7.40
C LEU A 247 13.36 13.30 -7.23
N THR A 248 13.66 13.70 -6.00
CA THR A 248 14.69 14.71 -5.71
C THR A 248 15.74 14.11 -4.79
N PHE A 249 17.00 14.06 -5.22
CA PHE A 249 18.13 13.66 -4.38
C PHE A 249 18.92 14.90 -3.94
N THR A 250 19.17 15.02 -2.64
CA THR A 250 19.92 16.16 -2.08
C THR A 250 21.33 15.72 -1.71
N VAL A 251 22.31 16.30 -2.40
CA VAL A 251 23.73 15.95 -2.25
C VAL A 251 24.50 17.10 -1.62
N VAL A 252 25.45 16.77 -0.75
CA VAL A 252 26.44 17.69 -0.21
C VAL A 252 27.82 17.18 -0.62
N GLU A 253 28.44 17.83 -1.60
CA GLU A 253 29.66 17.33 -2.27
C GLU A 253 30.92 17.41 -1.40
N GLY A 254 31.05 18.46 -0.61
CA GLY A 254 32.32 18.79 0.07
C GLY A 254 33.43 19.21 -0.91
N PRO A 255 34.65 19.44 -0.40
CA PRO A 255 35.80 19.78 -1.24
C PRO A 255 36.31 18.58 -2.05
N GLN A 256 36.83 18.86 -3.24
CA GLN A 256 37.46 17.85 -4.11
C GLN A 256 38.94 17.68 -3.73
N TYR A 257 39.38 16.44 -3.58
CA TYR A 257 40.75 16.08 -3.29
C TYR A 257 41.40 15.34 -4.46
N ARG A 258 42.73 15.33 -4.48
CA ARG A 258 43.53 14.50 -5.38
C ARG A 258 44.40 13.58 -4.55
N VAL A 259 44.60 12.37 -5.03
CA VAL A 259 45.51 11.40 -4.40
C VAL A 259 46.93 11.96 -4.45
N GLY A 260 47.55 12.10 -3.27
CA GLY A 260 48.94 12.48 -3.11
C GLY A 260 49.86 11.25 -3.11
N GLU A 261 50.91 11.29 -2.31
CA GLU A 261 51.79 10.14 -2.11
C GLU A 261 51.06 9.02 -1.35
N VAL A 262 51.13 7.79 -1.88
CA VAL A 262 50.60 6.59 -1.23
C VAL A 262 51.75 5.86 -0.55
N THR A 263 51.86 5.98 0.76
CA THR A 263 52.82 5.22 1.56
C THR A 263 52.11 4.01 2.16
N ILE A 264 52.55 2.81 1.79
CA ILE A 264 52.05 1.55 2.37
C ILE A 264 52.97 1.20 3.54
N THR A 265 52.48 1.33 4.77
CA THR A 265 53.20 0.91 5.98
C THR A 265 52.66 -0.43 6.48
N GLY A 266 53.54 -1.33 6.96
CA GLY A 266 53.13 -2.60 7.56
C GLY A 266 53.11 -3.84 6.63
N VAL A 267 53.75 -3.79 5.46
CA VAL A 267 54.00 -5.01 4.64
C VAL A 267 55.13 -5.84 5.27
N THR A 268 54.84 -6.51 6.37
CA THR A 268 55.73 -7.56 6.92
C THR A 268 55.22 -8.92 6.50
N LEU A 269 55.33 -9.27 5.21
CA LEU A 269 55.26 -10.69 4.83
C LEU A 269 56.05 -11.09 3.57
N PHE A 270 56.74 -10.19 2.85
CA PHE A 270 57.73 -10.60 1.83
C PHE A 270 58.83 -9.54 1.65
N PRO A 271 60.12 -9.92 1.49
CA PRO A 271 61.16 -9.01 1.01
C PRO A 271 60.80 -8.50 -0.39
N GLU A 272 61.13 -7.24 -0.71
CA GLU A 272 60.79 -6.53 -1.95
C GLU A 272 61.22 -7.22 -3.26
N SER A 273 62.00 -8.31 -3.19
CA SER A 273 62.56 -9.04 -4.33
C SER A 273 61.58 -9.95 -5.07
N GLU A 274 60.34 -10.15 -4.60
CA GLU A 274 59.38 -11.11 -5.21
C GLU A 274 58.06 -10.50 -5.73
N VAL A 275 57.93 -9.16 -5.85
CA VAL A 275 56.75 -8.56 -6.49
C VAL A 275 56.84 -8.70 -8.03
N PRO A 276 55.95 -9.44 -8.72
CA PRO A 276 55.97 -9.54 -10.18
C PRO A 276 55.65 -8.19 -10.84
N ALA A 277 56.23 -7.95 -12.02
CA ALA A 277 56.37 -6.65 -12.67
C ALA A 277 55.08 -5.91 -13.10
N ASP A 278 53.89 -6.48 -12.89
CA ASP A 278 52.62 -5.93 -13.42
C ASP A 278 51.96 -4.86 -12.53
N HIS A 279 52.52 -4.54 -11.36
CA HIS A 279 51.98 -3.52 -10.45
C HIS A 279 52.99 -2.43 -10.07
N ARG A 280 53.82 -1.97 -11.00
CA ARG A 280 54.61 -0.73 -10.80
C ARG A 280 53.73 0.51 -11.07
N PRO A 281 53.70 1.51 -10.16
CA PRO A 281 53.07 2.80 -10.47
C PRO A 281 53.83 3.47 -11.63
N LEU A 282 53.07 4.01 -12.59
CA LEU A 282 53.56 4.72 -13.76
C LEU A 282 54.47 5.88 -13.35
N GLN A 283 55.78 5.73 -13.53
CA GLN A 283 56.71 6.84 -13.42
C GLN A 283 56.53 7.76 -14.64
N HIS A 284 56.00 8.96 -14.41
CA HIS A 284 56.00 10.04 -15.39
C HIS A 284 57.43 10.37 -15.85
N ARG A 285 57.72 10.18 -17.14
CA ARG A 285 58.87 10.81 -17.80
C ARG A 285 58.68 12.33 -17.81
N ARG A 286 59.56 13.06 -17.12
CA ARG A 286 59.75 14.50 -17.31
C ARG A 286 60.38 14.76 -18.69
N PRO A 287 59.93 15.75 -19.48
CA PRO A 287 60.68 16.24 -20.62
C PRO A 287 61.87 17.09 -20.15
N GLY A 288 63.04 16.86 -20.74
CA GLY A 288 64.28 17.55 -20.40
C GLY A 288 64.26 19.04 -20.73
N VAL A 289 64.72 19.85 -19.78
CA VAL A 289 65.08 21.26 -19.97
C VAL A 289 66.47 21.29 -20.60
N ARG A 290 66.59 21.85 -21.81
CA ARG A 290 67.87 22.14 -22.46
C ARG A 290 68.07 23.65 -22.39
N GLY A 291 69.02 24.08 -21.56
CA GLY A 291 69.42 25.47 -21.42
C GLY A 291 70.22 25.95 -22.62
N HIS A 292 69.88 27.13 -23.13
CA HIS A 292 70.75 27.93 -23.99
C HIS A 292 70.75 29.36 -23.46
N GLN A 293 71.92 29.80 -22.99
CA GLN A 293 72.26 31.23 -22.87
C GLN A 293 72.44 31.82 -24.27
N PRO A 294 72.22 33.13 -24.40
CA PRO A 294 73.27 33.95 -25.00
C PRO A 294 73.58 35.21 -24.17
N GLN A 295 74.86 35.59 -24.23
CA GLN A 295 75.43 36.82 -23.71
C GLN A 295 75.25 38.00 -24.68
N ASP A 296 75.21 39.19 -24.07
CA ASP A 296 75.64 40.53 -24.50
C ASP A 296 74.94 41.29 -25.65
N GLY A 297 74.61 42.57 -25.33
CA GLY A 297 74.04 43.62 -26.21
C GLY A 297 75.07 44.27 -27.15
N PRO A 298 74.94 45.55 -27.60
CA PRO A 298 74.15 46.66 -27.02
C PRO A 298 73.42 47.60 -28.03
N ALA A 299 72.84 48.68 -27.47
CA ALA A 299 72.70 50.05 -28.01
C ALA A 299 71.31 50.57 -28.51
N SER A 300 70.76 51.46 -27.67
CA SER A 300 70.37 52.86 -27.95
C SER A 300 69.13 53.23 -28.80
N GLY A 301 68.29 54.10 -28.21
CA GLY A 301 67.29 54.96 -28.87
C GLY A 301 66.06 55.20 -27.99
N HIS A 302 66.11 56.05 -26.95
CA HIS A 302 65.60 57.45 -26.93
C HIS A 302 64.20 57.67 -27.54
N GLY A 303 63.26 58.10 -26.69
CA GLY A 303 61.95 58.63 -27.09
C GLY A 303 61.06 58.93 -25.87
N GLN A 304 61.13 60.18 -25.39
CA GLN A 304 60.34 60.75 -24.30
C GLN A 304 58.86 60.91 -24.68
N GLY A 305 57.98 60.99 -23.68
CA GLY A 305 56.59 61.41 -23.86
C GLY A 305 55.74 61.26 -22.60
N GLU A 306 55.76 62.30 -21.76
CA GLU A 306 54.84 62.55 -20.65
C GLU A 306 53.36 62.53 -21.07
N HIS A 307 52.43 62.13 -20.20
CA HIS A 307 51.55 63.07 -19.46
C HIS A 307 50.44 62.33 -18.66
N LEU A 308 50.30 62.71 -17.40
CA LEU A 308 49.17 62.52 -16.49
C LEU A 308 48.05 63.52 -16.87
N PRO A 309 46.76 63.35 -16.46
CA PRO A 309 46.36 63.66 -15.08
C PRO A 309 45.22 62.84 -14.45
N ARG A 310 45.15 63.02 -13.12
CA ARG A 310 44.05 62.75 -12.19
C ARG A 310 42.81 63.61 -12.51
N ASP A 311 41.62 63.11 -12.19
CA ASP A 311 40.61 63.84 -11.39
C ASP A 311 39.45 62.91 -10.95
N GLN A 312 39.16 62.82 -9.64
CA GLN A 312 38.01 63.41 -8.88
C GLN A 312 36.69 62.61 -9.02
N ARG A 313 36.21 61.94 -7.95
CA ARG A 313 35.35 62.43 -6.83
C ARG A 313 33.97 62.96 -7.26
N GLY A 314 32.94 62.44 -6.57
CA GLY A 314 31.55 62.92 -6.54
C GLY A 314 30.60 61.89 -7.18
N SER A 315 29.57 61.36 -6.53
CA SER A 315 28.89 61.66 -5.28
C SER A 315 28.18 60.40 -4.77
#